data_AF-A0A968JTZ2-F1
#
_entry.id   AF-A0A968JTZ2-F1
#
_cell.length_a   1.000
_cell.length_b   1.000
_cell.length_c   1.000
_cell.angle_alpha   90.00
_cell.angle_beta   90.00
_cell.angle_gamma   90.00
#
_symmetry.space_group_name_H-M   'P 1'
#
loop_
_entity.id
_entity.type
_entity.pdbx_description
1 polymer ?
#
loop_
_entity_poly.entity_id
_entity_poly.type
_entity_poly.pdbx_seq_one_letter_code
_entity_poly.pdbx_strand_id
1 'polypeptide(L)'
;MRTLKYILIILFIGNFIQSFPQNTEPKSVSEMTKEEVLNLSYDDLLALPFEELIMAADKLGMSADQLLEYFLNKDVTSASKRAEKSIHSPLSTTVISKEEIEASGATSIPEALRLVPGMIVREKTPGNYDVHIRGNDNVPPKNMFLYSENMMSLVMIDNRPVYNYSFGGTFWETLPVDLNDVERIEVIRGPSSALYGPNAVNGVINIITKRTEGKK
;
A
#
# COMPACT_ATOMS: atom_id res chain seq x y z
N MET A 1 8.37 37.96 41.80
CA MET A 1 8.88 37.13 40.68
C MET A 1 8.06 35.86 40.39
N ARG A 2 6.80 35.73 40.83
CA ARG A 2 5.95 34.54 40.52
C ARG A 2 4.84 34.80 39.50
N THR A 3 4.49 36.06 39.24
CA THR A 3 3.40 36.46 38.32
C THR A 3 3.82 36.51 36.84
N LEU A 4 5.09 36.77 36.53
CA LEU A 4 5.58 36.81 35.14
C LEU A 4 5.65 35.43 34.46
N LYS A 5 5.78 34.33 35.23
CA LYS A 5 5.85 32.98 34.68
C LYS A 5 4.52 32.49 34.10
N TYR A 6 3.38 32.93 34.63
CA TYR A 6 2.06 32.52 34.14
C TYR A 6 1.67 33.25 32.84
N ILE A 7 2.08 34.50 32.68
CA ILE A 7 1.83 35.27 31.45
C ILE A 7 2.61 34.67 30.25
N LEU A 8 3.84 34.18 30.49
CA LEU A 8 4.65 33.56 29.45
C LEU A 8 4.09 32.19 28.99
N ILE A 9 3.46 31.44 29.89
CA ILE A 9 2.84 30.14 29.56
C ILE A 9 1.55 30.34 28.73
N ILE A 10 0.74 31.36 29.04
CA ILE A 10 -0.48 31.67 28.28
C ILE A 10 -0.14 32.18 26.86
N LEU A 11 0.93 32.97 26.71
CA LEU A 11 1.43 33.42 25.40
C LEU A 11 2.04 32.29 24.54
N PHE A 12 2.59 31.24 25.17
CA PHE A 12 3.08 30.06 24.46
C PHE A 12 1.96 29.12 24.01
N ILE A 13 0.90 28.96 24.82
CA ILE A 13 -0.28 28.16 24.43
C ILE A 13 -1.06 28.86 23.31
N GLY A 14 -1.15 30.19 23.33
CA GLY A 14 -1.83 30.96 22.28
C GLY A 14 -1.18 30.83 20.89
N ASN A 15 0.15 30.69 20.82
CA ASN A 15 0.86 30.50 19.54
C ASN A 15 0.85 29.04 19.05
N PHE A 16 0.58 28.07 19.92
CA PHE A 16 0.53 26.65 19.55
C PHE A 16 -0.84 26.24 18.97
N ILE A 17 -1.89 27.02 19.23
CA ILE A 17 -3.23 26.79 18.66
C ILE A 17 -3.33 27.28 17.20
N GLN A 18 -2.41 28.15 16.75
CA GLN A 18 -2.40 28.65 15.37
C GLN A 18 -1.64 27.75 14.38
N SER A 19 -0.98 26.68 14.84
CA SER A 19 -0.22 25.76 14.00
C SER A 19 -0.93 24.44 13.69
N PHE A 20 -2.21 24.30 14.08
CA PHE A 20 -3.04 23.22 13.55
C PHE A 20 -3.44 23.58 12.12
N PRO A 21 -3.33 22.66 11.14
CA PRO A 21 -3.95 22.87 9.85
C PRO A 21 -5.43 23.18 10.12
N GLN A 22 -5.89 24.34 9.64
CA GLN A 22 -7.32 24.61 9.56
C GLN A 22 -7.89 23.40 8.84
N ASN A 23 -8.68 22.60 9.55
CA ASN A 23 -9.48 21.56 8.94
C ASN A 23 -10.51 22.32 8.10
N THR A 24 -10.12 22.68 6.88
CA THR A 24 -11.01 23.28 5.91
C THR A 24 -12.15 22.29 5.79
N GLU A 25 -13.36 22.71 6.14
CA GLU A 25 -14.55 21.91 5.83
C GLU A 25 -14.39 21.37 4.41
N PRO A 26 -14.60 20.05 4.19
CA PRO A 26 -14.37 19.47 2.88
C PRO A 26 -15.17 20.28 1.87
N LYS A 27 -14.46 20.89 0.92
CA LYS A 27 -15.02 21.69 -0.17
C LYS A 27 -16.16 20.87 -0.76
N SER A 28 -17.38 21.43 -0.87
CA SER A 28 -18.52 20.65 -1.40
C SER A 28 -18.18 20.12 -2.80
N VAL A 29 -18.61 18.91 -3.15
CA VAL A 29 -18.34 18.30 -4.47
C VAL A 29 -18.91 19.18 -5.58
N SER A 30 -19.96 19.95 -5.28
CA SER A 30 -20.53 20.96 -6.17
C SER A 30 -19.50 21.98 -6.65
N GLU A 31 -18.56 22.37 -5.79
CA GLU A 31 -17.50 23.34 -6.04
C GLU A 31 -16.20 22.70 -6.60
N MET A 32 -16.10 21.38 -6.57
CA MET A 32 -14.95 20.65 -7.13
C MET A 32 -15.03 20.50 -8.65
N THR A 33 -13.91 20.65 -9.32
CA THR A 33 -13.70 20.23 -10.72
C THR A 33 -13.60 18.71 -10.83
N LYS A 34 -13.73 18.15 -12.04
CA LYS A 34 -13.57 16.70 -12.25
C LYS A 34 -12.19 16.19 -11.81
N GLU A 35 -11.14 17.00 -12.02
CA GLU A 35 -9.78 16.67 -11.56
C GLU A 35 -9.66 16.69 -10.03
N GLU A 36 -10.26 17.67 -9.35
CA GLU A 36 -10.29 17.70 -7.89
C GLU A 36 -11.03 16.48 -7.33
N VAL A 37 -12.19 16.11 -7.90
CA VAL A 37 -12.91 14.88 -7.51
C VAL A 37 -12.01 13.66 -7.73
N LEU A 38 -11.37 13.55 -8.90
CA LEU A 38 -10.47 12.44 -9.20
C LEU A 38 -9.28 12.36 -8.25
N ASN A 39 -8.86 13.45 -7.59
CA ASN A 39 -7.73 13.48 -6.66
C ASN A 39 -8.09 13.13 -5.21
N LEU A 40 -9.37 12.89 -4.89
CA LEU A 40 -9.77 12.43 -3.57
C LEU A 40 -9.15 11.07 -3.21
N SER A 41 -8.98 10.80 -1.92
CA SER A 41 -8.69 9.45 -1.42
C SER A 41 -9.99 8.64 -1.28
N TYR A 42 -9.85 7.32 -1.11
CA TYR A 42 -11.01 6.46 -0.84
C TYR A 42 -11.70 6.84 0.48
N ASP A 43 -10.94 7.20 1.51
CA ASP A 43 -11.47 7.61 2.81
C ASP A 43 -12.20 8.96 2.73
N ASP A 44 -11.68 9.91 1.94
CA ASP A 44 -12.38 11.18 1.69
C ASP A 44 -13.74 10.93 1.05
N LEU A 45 -13.80 9.98 0.10
CA LEU A 45 -15.02 9.61 -0.60
C LEU A 45 -16.05 8.95 0.33
N LEU A 46 -15.59 8.10 1.26
CA LEU A 46 -16.44 7.46 2.27
C LEU A 46 -16.94 8.42 3.35
N ALA A 47 -16.19 9.49 3.62
CA ALA A 47 -16.58 10.53 4.55
C ALA A 47 -17.64 11.50 3.98
N LEU A 48 -17.90 11.46 2.67
CA LEU A 48 -18.90 12.32 2.04
C LEU A 48 -20.34 11.93 2.44
N PRO A 49 -21.23 12.92 2.62
CA PRO A 49 -22.67 12.69 2.63
C PRO A 49 -23.11 11.96 1.35
N PHE A 50 -24.17 11.16 1.45
CA PHE A 50 -24.67 10.38 0.32
C PHE A 50 -25.01 11.27 -0.90
N GLU A 51 -25.54 12.47 -0.69
CA GLU A 51 -25.83 13.41 -1.79
C GLU A 51 -24.58 13.85 -2.55
N GLU A 52 -23.48 14.10 -1.83
CA GLU A 52 -22.20 14.53 -2.39
C GLU A 52 -21.52 13.36 -3.14
N LEU A 53 -21.64 12.13 -2.64
CA LEU A 53 -21.16 10.93 -3.32
C LEU A 53 -21.84 10.71 -4.67
N ILE A 54 -23.17 10.88 -4.72
CA ILE A 54 -23.93 10.78 -5.98
C ILE A 54 -23.53 11.90 -6.95
N MET A 55 -23.29 13.10 -6.44
CA MET A 55 -22.81 14.22 -7.25
C MET A 55 -21.40 13.99 -7.82
N ALA A 56 -20.50 13.38 -7.03
CA ALA A 56 -19.17 13.00 -7.49
C ALA A 56 -19.26 11.96 -8.62
N ALA A 57 -20.15 10.97 -8.46
CA ALA A 57 -20.38 9.93 -9.46
C ALA A 57 -20.91 10.53 -10.77
N ASP A 58 -21.90 11.42 -10.69
CA ASP A 58 -22.48 12.10 -11.86
C ASP A 58 -21.46 12.98 -12.58
N LYS A 59 -20.64 13.75 -11.84
CA LYS A 59 -19.55 14.55 -12.43
C LYS A 59 -18.56 13.71 -13.23
N LEU A 60 -18.31 12.47 -12.80
CA LEU A 60 -17.42 11.53 -13.48
C LEU A 60 -18.13 10.63 -14.50
N GLY A 61 -19.46 10.73 -14.62
CA GLY A 61 -20.26 9.90 -15.52
C GLY A 61 -20.26 8.42 -15.11
N MET A 62 -20.17 8.14 -13.82
CA MET A 62 -20.13 6.81 -13.22
C MET A 62 -21.36 6.58 -12.33
N SER A 63 -21.73 5.32 -12.08
CA SER A 63 -22.61 5.00 -10.94
C SER A 63 -21.84 5.10 -9.62
N ALA A 64 -22.54 5.21 -8.49
CA ALA A 64 -21.90 5.25 -7.16
C ALA A 64 -21.04 3.99 -6.89
N ASP A 65 -21.52 2.82 -7.31
CA ASP A 65 -20.78 1.57 -7.18
C ASP A 65 -19.49 1.60 -8.01
N GLN A 66 -19.56 2.09 -9.25
CA GLN A 66 -18.40 2.23 -10.14
C GLN A 66 -17.39 3.26 -9.61
N LEU A 67 -17.88 4.32 -8.98
CA LEU A 67 -17.04 5.33 -8.35
C LEU A 67 -16.28 4.75 -7.16
N LEU A 68 -16.97 4.08 -6.23
CA LEU A 68 -16.33 3.45 -5.08
C LEU A 68 -15.28 2.42 -5.52
N GLU A 69 -15.60 1.61 -6.53
CA GLU A 69 -14.66 0.65 -7.09
C GLU A 69 -13.48 1.32 -7.80
N TYR A 70 -13.71 2.44 -8.49
CA TYR A 70 -12.65 3.23 -9.11
C TYR A 70 -11.66 3.74 -8.06
N PHE A 71 -12.13 4.34 -6.96
CA PHE A 71 -11.25 4.86 -5.91
C PHE A 71 -10.56 3.75 -5.12
N LEU A 72 -11.20 2.60 -4.91
CA LEU A 72 -10.59 1.44 -4.27
C LEU A 72 -9.38 0.88 -5.06
N ASN A 73 -9.43 0.98 -6.39
CA ASN A 73 -8.44 0.37 -7.29
C ASN A 73 -7.54 1.35 -8.03
N LYS A 74 -7.70 2.66 -7.78
CA LYS A 74 -7.08 3.76 -8.56
C LYS A 74 -5.55 3.66 -8.62
N ASP A 75 -4.92 3.12 -7.58
CA ASP A 75 -3.46 3.13 -7.44
C ASP A 75 -2.77 1.78 -7.72
N VAL A 76 -3.51 0.76 -8.19
CA VAL A 76 -2.96 -0.57 -8.47
C VAL A 76 -2.18 -0.57 -9.80
N THR A 77 -0.84 -0.66 -9.76
CA THR A 77 0.03 -0.62 -10.95
C THR A 77 0.54 -1.99 -11.42
N SER A 78 0.57 -2.98 -10.52
CA SER A 78 1.14 -4.31 -10.72
C SER A 78 0.24 -5.24 -11.51
N ALA A 79 -1.03 -4.95 -11.74
CA ALA A 79 -1.88 -5.87 -12.49
C ALA A 79 -1.52 -5.95 -13.99
N SER A 80 -0.99 -4.88 -14.58
CA SER A 80 -0.87 -4.77 -16.05
C SER A 80 0.47 -4.21 -16.58
N LYS A 81 1.46 -3.91 -15.72
CA LYS A 81 2.74 -3.25 -16.08
C LYS A 81 2.58 -1.90 -16.82
N ARG A 82 1.36 -1.37 -16.88
CA ARG A 82 0.95 -0.03 -17.30
C ARG A 82 -0.06 0.45 -16.26
N ALA A 83 -0.27 1.75 -16.10
CA ALA A 83 -1.36 2.26 -15.29
C ALA A 83 -2.69 2.02 -16.03
N GLU A 84 -3.15 0.76 -16.09
CA GLU A 84 -4.45 0.40 -16.64
C GLU A 84 -5.31 -0.28 -15.59
N LYS A 85 -6.58 0.15 -15.58
CA LYS A 85 -7.70 -0.25 -14.70
C LYS A 85 -7.62 -1.72 -14.28
N SER A 86 -7.58 -1.96 -12.97
CA SER A 86 -7.63 -3.31 -12.36
C SER A 86 -8.87 -4.14 -12.73
N ILE A 87 -9.92 -3.51 -13.30
CA ILE A 87 -11.17 -4.15 -13.74
C ILE A 87 -10.96 -5.28 -14.77
N HIS A 88 -9.82 -5.33 -15.48
CA HIS A 88 -9.52 -6.41 -16.43
C HIS A 88 -8.50 -7.44 -15.95
N SER A 89 -8.06 -7.40 -14.68
CA SER A 89 -7.23 -8.48 -14.13
C SER A 89 -8.12 -9.58 -13.55
N PRO A 90 -8.16 -10.79 -14.14
CA PRO A 90 -8.92 -11.91 -13.59
C PRO A 90 -8.35 -12.45 -12.26
N LEU A 91 -7.31 -11.81 -11.70
CA LEU A 91 -6.56 -12.27 -10.55
C LEU A 91 -6.87 -11.42 -9.31
N SER A 92 -7.01 -12.11 -8.18
CA SER A 92 -7.34 -11.50 -6.89
C SER A 92 -6.21 -10.60 -6.40
N THR A 93 -6.44 -9.29 -6.45
CA THR A 93 -5.46 -8.26 -6.11
C THR A 93 -5.78 -7.62 -4.76
N THR A 94 -4.75 -7.22 -4.02
CA THR A 94 -4.86 -6.47 -2.76
C THR A 94 -3.80 -5.39 -2.74
N VAL A 95 -4.17 -4.19 -2.35
CA VAL A 95 -3.24 -3.09 -2.10
C VAL A 95 -3.26 -2.83 -0.61
N ILE A 96 -2.07 -2.70 -0.03
CA ILE A 96 -1.87 -2.23 1.33
C ILE A 96 -1.36 -0.80 1.22
N SER A 97 -2.18 0.17 1.63
CA SER A 97 -1.84 1.59 1.60
C SER A 97 -0.81 1.94 2.68
N LYS A 98 -0.25 3.17 2.61
CA LYS A 98 0.66 3.65 3.66
C LYS A 98 -0.03 3.74 5.01
N GLU A 99 -1.26 4.23 5.00
CA GLU A 99 -2.09 4.44 6.17
C GLU A 99 -2.41 3.10 6.84
N GLU A 100 -2.71 2.05 6.05
CA GLU A 100 -2.91 0.69 6.55
C GLU A 100 -1.63 0.10 7.15
N ILE A 101 -0.47 0.32 6.51
CA ILE A 101 0.83 -0.09 7.06
C ILE A 101 1.06 0.56 8.43
N GLU A 102 0.87 1.88 8.52
CA GLU A 102 1.07 2.64 9.76
C GLU A 102 0.07 2.22 10.85
N ALA A 103 -1.20 2.05 10.51
CA ALA A 103 -2.26 1.63 11.44
C ALA A 103 -2.06 0.19 11.95
N SER A 104 -1.42 -0.68 11.16
CA SER A 104 -1.19 -2.08 11.52
C SER A 104 -0.14 -2.30 12.61
N GLY A 105 0.76 -1.33 12.83
CA GLY A 105 1.92 -1.48 13.71
C GLY A 105 2.99 -2.45 13.18
N ALA A 106 2.92 -2.83 11.89
CA ALA A 106 3.96 -3.62 11.26
C ALA A 106 5.31 -2.89 11.32
N THR A 107 6.37 -3.64 11.64
CA THR A 107 7.74 -3.11 11.75
C THR A 107 8.63 -3.53 10.58
N SER A 108 8.12 -4.42 9.73
CA SER A 108 8.80 -4.89 8.52
C SER A 108 7.81 -5.17 7.39
N ILE A 109 8.31 -5.19 6.14
CA ILE A 109 7.51 -5.51 4.95
C ILE A 109 6.83 -6.89 5.05
N PRO A 110 7.52 -7.96 5.49
CA PRO A 110 6.86 -9.24 5.72
C PRO A 110 5.69 -9.17 6.70
N GLU A 111 5.83 -8.41 7.79
CA GLU A 111 4.73 -8.24 8.76
C GLU A 111 3.53 -7.53 8.15
N ALA A 112 3.74 -6.48 7.35
CA ALA A 112 2.66 -5.79 6.64
C ALA A 112 1.90 -6.74 5.70
N LEU A 113 2.60 -7.68 5.04
CA LEU A 113 1.98 -8.68 4.17
C LEU A 113 0.99 -9.62 4.90
N ARG A 114 0.99 -9.68 6.24
CA ARG A 114 -0.02 -10.43 7.02
C ARG A 114 -1.43 -9.86 6.86
N LEU A 115 -1.55 -8.58 6.46
CA LEU A 115 -2.84 -7.94 6.20
C LEU A 115 -3.52 -8.50 4.94
N VAL A 116 -2.77 -9.10 4.03
CA VAL A 116 -3.30 -9.61 2.77
C VAL A 116 -3.90 -11.01 2.96
N PRO A 117 -5.19 -11.21 2.63
CA PRO A 117 -5.82 -12.52 2.75
C PRO A 117 -5.07 -13.63 1.99
N GLY A 118 -4.90 -14.79 2.62
CA GLY A 118 -4.23 -15.93 2.00
C GLY A 118 -2.71 -15.80 1.87
N MET A 119 -2.10 -14.77 2.47
CA MET A 119 -0.67 -14.74 2.74
C MET A 119 -0.35 -15.60 3.96
N ILE A 120 0.78 -16.31 3.87
CA ILE A 120 1.38 -17.04 4.98
C ILE A 120 2.74 -16.40 5.21
N VAL A 121 2.89 -15.70 6.33
CA VAL A 121 4.14 -15.04 6.72
C VAL A 121 4.65 -15.70 8.00
N ARG A 122 5.80 -16.35 7.90
CA ARG A 122 6.47 -17.03 9.01
C ARG A 122 7.78 -16.33 9.31
N GLU A 123 8.03 -16.08 10.59
CA GLU A 123 9.36 -15.70 11.07
C GLU A 123 10.10 -16.98 11.47
N LYS A 124 11.15 -17.34 10.74
CA LYS A 124 11.92 -18.59 10.96
C LYS A 124 12.90 -18.42 12.13
N THR A 125 13.54 -17.26 12.19
CA THR A 125 14.44 -16.79 13.27
C THR A 125 14.24 -15.29 13.41
N PRO A 126 14.66 -14.64 14.52
CA PRO A 126 14.51 -13.20 14.70
C PRO A 126 14.96 -12.41 13.47
N GLY A 127 14.04 -11.68 12.83
CA GLY A 127 14.29 -10.86 11.64
C GLY A 127 14.43 -11.61 10.31
N ASN A 128 14.25 -12.94 10.28
CA ASN A 128 14.33 -13.75 9.06
C ASN A 128 12.96 -14.34 8.70
N TYR A 129 12.44 -13.97 7.53
CA TYR A 129 11.06 -14.26 7.15
C TYR A 129 10.94 -15.23 5.97
N ASP A 130 9.82 -15.91 5.93
CA ASP A 130 9.37 -16.80 4.86
C ASP A 130 7.93 -16.43 4.50
N VAL A 131 7.67 -16.13 3.23
CA VAL A 131 6.41 -15.55 2.77
C VAL A 131 5.86 -16.38 1.62
N HIS A 132 4.63 -16.88 1.76
CA HIS A 132 3.94 -17.71 0.78
C HIS A 132 2.54 -17.19 0.47
N ILE A 133 2.05 -17.52 -0.73
CA ILE A 133 0.69 -17.22 -1.18
C ILE A 133 -0.08 -18.55 -1.27
N ARG A 134 -1.28 -18.62 -0.69
CA ARG A 134 -2.27 -19.71 -0.84
C ARG A 134 -1.76 -21.13 -0.54
N GLY A 135 -0.99 -21.32 0.53
CA GLY A 135 -0.68 -22.67 1.02
C GLY A 135 0.29 -23.49 0.17
N ASN A 136 0.90 -22.90 -0.86
CA ASN A 136 2.05 -23.51 -1.55
C ASN A 136 3.33 -23.30 -0.72
N ASP A 137 3.35 -23.88 0.47
CA ASP A 137 4.54 -24.01 1.30
C ASP A 137 5.43 -25.14 0.77
N ASN A 138 6.00 -24.92 -0.42
CA ASN A 138 7.18 -25.66 -0.87
C ASN A 138 8.36 -25.29 0.04
N VAL A 139 8.27 -25.61 1.34
CA VAL A 139 9.40 -25.67 2.26
C VAL A 139 9.87 -27.11 2.14
N PRO A 140 10.92 -27.42 1.36
CA PRO A 140 11.37 -28.80 1.27
C PRO A 140 11.74 -29.27 2.69
N PRO A 141 11.41 -30.52 3.05
CA PRO A 141 11.64 -31.05 4.41
C PRO A 141 13.08 -30.93 4.92
N LYS A 142 14.04 -30.66 4.01
CA LYS A 142 15.47 -30.51 4.28
C LYS A 142 15.96 -29.05 4.32
N ASN A 143 15.09 -28.06 4.06
CA ASN A 143 15.47 -26.65 3.90
C ASN A 143 15.03 -25.78 5.08
N MET A 144 14.72 -26.40 6.22
CA MET A 144 14.43 -25.71 7.48
C MET A 144 15.63 -24.90 8.01
N PHE A 145 16.81 -25.09 7.42
CA PHE A 145 18.04 -24.41 7.78
C PHE A 145 18.16 -23.07 7.02
N LEU A 146 17.73 -22.01 7.71
CA LEU A 146 18.10 -20.60 7.54
C LEU A 146 17.60 -19.86 6.27
N TYR A 147 17.42 -20.50 5.13
CA TYR A 147 17.04 -19.81 3.88
C TYR A 147 15.96 -20.58 3.10
N SER A 148 14.72 -20.59 3.61
CA SER A 148 13.55 -20.93 2.78
C SER A 148 13.39 -19.87 1.70
N GLU A 149 13.60 -20.26 0.45
CA GLU A 149 13.50 -19.42 -0.73
C GLU A 149 12.22 -19.72 -1.48
N ASN A 150 11.20 -18.89 -1.26
CA ASN A 150 10.04 -18.95 -2.12
C ASN A 150 10.39 -18.39 -3.51
N MET A 151 10.71 -19.29 -4.43
CA MET A 151 10.94 -18.99 -5.86
C MET A 151 9.64 -18.93 -6.67
N MET A 152 8.51 -19.28 -6.07
CA MET A 152 7.22 -19.39 -6.75
C MET A 152 6.43 -18.09 -6.75
N SER A 153 6.85 -17.10 -5.96
CA SER A 153 6.23 -15.77 -5.90
C SER A 153 7.25 -14.73 -6.33
N LEU A 154 6.86 -13.87 -7.28
CA LEU A 154 7.75 -12.83 -7.78
C LEU A 154 7.67 -11.65 -6.84
N VAL A 155 8.80 -11.23 -6.28
CA VAL A 155 8.89 -9.99 -5.50
C VAL A 155 9.55 -8.92 -6.36
N MET A 156 9.01 -7.71 -6.30
CA MET A 156 9.50 -6.55 -7.02
C MET A 156 9.57 -5.33 -6.11
N ILE A 157 10.49 -4.43 -6.42
CA ILE A 157 10.51 -3.07 -5.91
C ILE A 157 10.38 -2.14 -7.11
N ASP A 158 9.36 -1.28 -7.12
CA ASP A 158 9.06 -0.37 -8.23
C ASP A 158 9.01 -1.06 -9.60
N ASN A 159 8.34 -2.22 -9.65
CA ASN A 159 8.21 -3.07 -10.84
C ASN A 159 9.53 -3.71 -11.33
N ARG A 160 10.59 -3.70 -10.53
CA ARG A 160 11.86 -4.38 -10.83
C ARG A 160 11.99 -5.63 -9.95
N PRO A 161 12.16 -6.83 -10.55
CA PRO A 161 12.36 -8.05 -9.80
C PRO A 161 13.53 -7.96 -8.82
N VAL A 162 13.30 -8.43 -7.61
CA VAL A 162 14.33 -8.62 -6.59
C VAL A 162 14.39 -10.10 -6.23
N TYR A 163 15.59 -10.65 -6.27
CA TYR A 163 15.82 -12.05 -5.91
C TYR A 163 17.27 -12.26 -5.52
N ASN A 164 17.53 -13.31 -4.77
CA ASN A 164 18.89 -13.74 -4.45
C ASN A 164 19.57 -14.34 -5.69
N TYR A 165 20.74 -13.84 -6.08
CA TYR A 165 21.45 -14.33 -7.27
C TYR A 165 22.07 -15.71 -7.11
N SER A 166 22.39 -16.13 -5.89
CA SER A 166 23.07 -17.40 -5.62
C SER A 166 22.10 -18.59 -5.66
N PHE A 167 20.89 -18.40 -5.17
CA PHE A 167 19.95 -19.50 -4.94
C PHE A 167 18.55 -19.24 -5.53
N GLY A 168 18.22 -17.98 -5.86
CA GLY A 168 16.91 -17.57 -6.31
C GLY A 168 15.99 -17.17 -5.15
N GLY A 169 14.71 -16.89 -5.46
CA GLY A 169 13.74 -16.48 -4.45
C GLY A 169 14.09 -15.15 -3.77
N THR A 170 13.38 -14.81 -2.69
CA THR A 170 13.51 -13.51 -2.01
C THR A 170 14.05 -13.66 -0.60
N PHE A 171 15.12 -12.92 -0.30
CA PHE A 171 15.62 -12.73 1.07
C PHE A 171 15.04 -11.41 1.59
N TRP A 172 14.01 -11.51 2.42
CA TRP A 172 13.24 -10.36 2.89
C TRP A 172 14.07 -9.39 3.73
N GLU A 173 14.97 -9.94 4.52
CA GLU A 173 15.90 -9.23 5.41
C GLU A 173 17.02 -8.47 4.69
N THR A 174 17.26 -8.76 3.41
CA THR A 174 18.29 -8.09 2.60
C THR A 174 17.70 -7.16 1.55
N LEU A 175 16.38 -6.93 1.56
CA LEU A 175 15.75 -6.04 0.60
C LEU A 175 16.29 -4.61 0.78
N PRO A 176 16.64 -3.90 -0.30
CA PRO A 176 17.19 -2.54 -0.22
C PRO A 176 16.08 -1.48 -0.05
N VAL A 177 15.08 -1.76 0.78
CA VAL A 177 13.95 -0.87 1.06
C VAL A 177 13.48 -1.04 2.49
N ASP A 178 13.35 0.07 3.21
CA ASP A 178 12.78 0.11 4.55
C ASP A 178 11.26 0.27 4.47
N LEU A 179 10.51 -0.29 5.43
CA LEU A 179 9.05 -0.15 5.49
C LEU A 179 8.61 1.33 5.52
N ASN A 180 9.40 2.21 6.11
CA ASN A 180 9.11 3.64 6.18
C ASN A 180 9.12 4.32 4.80
N ASP A 181 9.92 3.81 3.88
CA ASP A 181 10.06 4.30 2.50
C ASP A 181 9.02 3.72 1.54
N VAL A 182 8.23 2.74 1.99
CA VAL A 182 7.13 2.17 1.22
C VAL A 182 5.96 3.16 1.17
N GLU A 183 5.44 3.39 -0.03
CA GLU A 183 4.20 4.12 -0.31
C GLU A 183 3.00 3.18 -0.29
N ARG A 184 3.12 2.01 -0.92
CA ARG A 184 2.12 0.93 -0.86
C ARG A 184 2.74 -0.41 -1.23
N ILE A 185 2.06 -1.48 -0.85
CA ILE A 185 2.40 -2.84 -1.29
C ILE A 185 1.24 -3.39 -2.10
N GLU A 186 1.51 -3.84 -3.32
CA GLU A 186 0.51 -4.43 -4.18
C GLU A 186 0.76 -5.94 -4.30
N VAL A 187 -0.27 -6.75 -4.08
CA VAL A 187 -0.19 -8.20 -4.08
C VAL A 187 -1.22 -8.79 -5.03
N ILE A 188 -0.74 -9.54 -6.01
CA ILE A 188 -1.56 -10.31 -6.94
C ILE A 188 -1.45 -11.77 -6.55
N ARG A 189 -2.57 -12.37 -6.17
CA ARG A 189 -2.63 -13.77 -5.74
C ARG A 189 -3.13 -14.65 -6.89
N GLY A 190 -2.31 -15.63 -7.25
CA GLY A 190 -2.60 -16.62 -8.28
C GLY A 190 -1.62 -16.58 -9.46
N PRO A 191 -1.75 -17.54 -10.40
CA PRO A 191 -0.83 -17.70 -11.52
C PRO A 191 -0.71 -16.44 -12.37
N SER A 192 0.48 -15.86 -12.36
CA SER A 192 0.81 -14.60 -13.04
C SER A 192 1.99 -14.75 -14.02
N SER A 193 2.45 -15.99 -14.25
CA SER A 193 3.64 -16.28 -15.06
C SER A 193 3.54 -15.84 -16.52
N ALA A 194 2.34 -15.77 -17.09
CA ALA A 194 2.14 -15.28 -18.46
C ALA A 194 2.56 -13.81 -18.63
N LEU A 195 2.40 -12.99 -17.59
CA LEU A 195 2.74 -11.56 -17.61
C LEU A 195 4.12 -11.28 -17.00
N TYR A 196 4.49 -12.06 -15.99
CA TYR A 196 5.63 -11.78 -15.12
C TYR A 196 6.80 -12.76 -15.24
N GLY A 197 6.62 -13.88 -15.95
CA GLY A 197 7.64 -14.89 -16.14
C GLY A 197 7.65 -16.00 -15.07
N PRO A 198 8.69 -16.85 -15.06
CA PRO A 198 8.67 -18.12 -14.35
C PRO A 198 8.57 -18.01 -12.82
N ASN A 199 8.94 -16.87 -12.22
CA ASN A 199 8.90 -16.69 -10.77
C ASN A 199 7.53 -16.25 -10.23
N ALA A 200 6.53 -16.07 -11.08
CA ALA A 200 5.19 -15.59 -10.70
C ALA A 200 4.11 -16.68 -10.71
N VAL A 201 4.48 -17.91 -10.30
CA VAL A 201 3.61 -19.09 -10.32
C VAL A 201 2.44 -18.96 -9.33
N ASN A 202 2.73 -18.46 -8.13
CA ASN A 202 1.74 -18.29 -7.06
C ASN A 202 1.20 -16.87 -6.99
N GLY A 203 1.90 -15.92 -7.60
CA GLY A 203 1.53 -14.51 -7.54
C GLY A 203 2.72 -13.56 -7.66
N VAL A 204 2.42 -12.30 -7.43
CA VAL A 204 3.35 -11.18 -7.51
C VAL A 204 3.17 -10.29 -6.28
N ILE A 205 4.27 -9.84 -5.70
CA ILE A 205 4.33 -8.85 -4.64
C ILE A 205 5.17 -7.69 -5.16
N ASN A 206 4.59 -6.50 -5.24
CA ASN A 206 5.24 -5.30 -5.73
C ASN A 206 5.26 -4.25 -4.64
N ILE A 207 6.45 -3.91 -4.18
CA ILE A 207 6.68 -2.87 -3.17
C ILE A 207 6.90 -1.57 -3.94
N ILE A 208 5.99 -0.60 -3.77
CA ILE A 208 6.11 0.72 -4.39
C ILE A 208 6.72 1.67 -3.37
N THR A 209 7.84 2.29 -3.73
CA THR A 209 8.54 3.24 -2.86
C THR A 209 7.99 4.64 -3.03
N LYS A 210 8.05 5.43 -1.96
CA LYS A 210 7.73 6.85 -1.97
C LYS A 210 8.63 7.54 -2.97
N ARG A 211 8.05 8.21 -3.96
CA ARG A 211 8.81 9.11 -4.82
C ARG A 211 9.11 10.38 -4.04
N THR A 212 10.38 10.75 -3.95
CA THR A 212 10.73 12.10 -3.55
C THR A 212 10.18 13.03 -4.64
N GLU A 213 9.35 14.02 -4.27
CA GLU A 213 9.04 15.10 -5.19
C GLU A 213 10.35 15.83 -5.53
N GLY A 214 10.94 15.46 -6.66
CA GLY A 214 12.16 16.07 -7.13
C GLY A 214 11.93 17.57 -7.33
N LYS A 215 12.56 18.40 -6.51
CA LYS A 215 13.05 19.68 -7.02
C LYS A 215 14.02 19.33 -8.15
N LYS A 216 13.63 19.72 -9.36
CA LYS A 216 14.35 19.54 -10.63
C LYS A 216 15.85 19.78 -10.52
#